data_AF-A0A3N5MY84-F1
#
_entry.id   AF-A0A3N5MY84-F1
#
_cell.length_a   1.000
_cell.length_b   1.000
_cell.length_c   1.000
_cell.angle_alpha   90.00
_cell.angle_beta   90.00
_cell.angle_gamma   90.00
#
_symmetry.space_group_name_H-M   'P 1'
#
loop_
_entity.id
_entity.type
_entity.pdbx_description
1 polymer ?
#
loop_
_entity_poly.entity_id
_entity_poly.type
_entity_poly.pdbx_seq_one_letter_code
_entity_poly.pdbx_strand_id
1 'polypeptide(L)' 'MIEDITVRYLESFKDKRPVDPILIEGLPGIGQVGKLVAEYMIHQLGAEK' A
#
# COMPACT_ATOMS: atom_id res chain seq x y z
N MET A 1 22.65 -10.30 -6.42
CA MET A 1 22.70 -8.82 -6.44
C MET A 1 21.41 -8.35 -5.84
N ILE A 2 21.45 -7.73 -4.66
CA ILE A 2 20.26 -7.07 -4.11
C ILE A 2 20.18 -5.72 -4.83
N GLU A 3 19.13 -5.53 -5.61
CA GLU A 3 18.80 -4.24 -6.20
C GLU A 3 18.57 -3.23 -5.07
N ASP A 4 19.02 -1.98 -5.24
CA ASP A 4 18.96 -0.93 -4.21
C ASP A 4 17.54 -0.81 -3.62
N ILE A 5 17.40 -1.19 -2.34
CA ILE A 5 16.12 -1.06 -1.62
C ILE A 5 15.92 0.43 -1.29
N THR A 6 15.07 1.09 -2.08
CA THR A 6 14.70 2.48 -1.83
C THR A 6 13.51 2.55 -0.89
N VAL A 7 13.75 2.86 0.39
CA VAL A 7 12.68 3.12 1.35
C VAL A 7 12.21 4.58 1.23
N ARG A 8 10.96 4.78 0.83
CA ARG A 8 10.31 6.10 0.84
C ARG A 8 9.34 6.17 2.00
N TYR A 9 9.62 7.07 2.94
CA TYR A 9 8.63 7.46 3.92
C TYR A 9 7.67 8.43 3.24
N LEU A 10 6.40 8.05 3.10
CA LEU A 10 5.36 9.00 2.73
C LEU A 10 5.36 10.08 3.82
N GLU A 11 5.45 11.36 3.42
CA GLU A 11 5.38 12.46 4.38
C GLU A 11 4.06 12.32 5.11
N SER A 12 4.17 11.77 6.31
CA SER A 12 3.17 11.39 7.31
C SER A 12 1.75 11.85 7.03
N PHE A 13 0.78 11.00 7.32
CA PHE A 13 -0.57 11.40 7.71
C PHE A 13 -0.54 12.45 8.84
N LYS A 14 -0.16 13.71 8.56
CA LYS A 14 0.23 14.74 9.53
C LYS A 14 -0.91 14.99 10.53
N ASP A 15 -2.15 14.83 10.05
CA ASP A 15 -3.36 15.05 10.82
C ASP A 15 -4.09 13.75 11.26
N LYS A 16 -3.75 12.57 10.71
CA LYS A 16 -4.47 11.31 10.95
C LYS A 16 -3.54 10.09 10.92
N ARG A 17 -2.68 9.95 11.93
CA ARG A 17 -1.87 8.72 12.06
C ARG A 17 -2.78 7.52 12.34
N PRO A 18 -2.67 6.44 11.55
CA PRO A 18 -3.36 5.20 11.88
C PRO A 18 -2.88 4.67 13.24
N VAL A 19 -3.81 4.30 14.11
CA VAL A 19 -3.50 3.64 15.39
C VAL A 19 -3.61 2.14 15.15
N ASP A 20 -2.51 1.42 15.37
CA ASP A 20 -2.39 -0.03 15.16
C ASP A 20 -3.00 -0.53 13.83
N PRO A 21 -2.56 0.01 12.68
CA PRO A 21 -3.13 -0.36 11.38
C PRO A 21 -2.79 -1.78 10.97
N ILE A 22 -3.61 -2.33 10.08
CA ILE A 22 -3.29 -3.54 9.32
C ILE A 22 -2.61 -3.12 8.02
N LEU A 23 -1.38 -3.56 7.79
CA LEU A 23 -0.71 -3.42 6.51
C LEU A 23 -1.25 -4.47 5.52
N ILE A 24 -1.78 -4.02 4.41
CA ILE A 24 -2.17 -4.85 3.28
C ILE A 24 -1.20 -4.57 2.13
N GLU A 25 -0.57 -5.62 1.63
CA GLU A 25 0.37 -5.55 0.51
C GLU A 25 -0.21 -6.31 -0.68
N GLY A 26 -0.09 -5.72 -1.87
CA GLY A 26 -0.66 -6.23 -3.11
C GLY A 26 0.16 -5.79 -4.31
N LEU A 27 1.45 -6.07 -4.30
CA LEU A 27 2.35 -5.78 -5.41
C LEU A 27 2.07 -6.70 -6.62
N PRO A 28 2.58 -6.33 -7.81
CA PRO A 28 2.46 -7.16 -9.00
C PRO A 28 3.02 -8.58 -8.80
N GLY A 29 2.25 -9.58 -9.24
CA GLY A 29 2.62 -11.00 -9.17
C GLY A 29 1.88 -11.83 -10.23
N ILE A 30 1.89 -13.16 -10.08
CA ILE A 30 1.23 -14.07 -11.02
C ILE A 30 -0.27 -13.77 -11.07
N GLY A 31 -0.80 -13.55 -12.28
CA GLY A 31 -2.22 -13.27 -12.50
C GLY A 31 -2.69 -11.90 -11.96
N GLN A 32 -1.77 -11.04 -11.49
CA GLN A 32 -2.07 -9.71 -10.95
C GLN A 32 -3.09 -9.70 -9.78
N VAL A 33 -3.33 -10.83 -9.13
CA VAL A 33 -4.44 -10.98 -8.17
C VAL A 33 -4.29 -10.04 -6.98
N GLY A 34 -3.12 -10.03 -6.34
CA GLY A 34 -2.85 -9.15 -5.19
C GLY A 34 -3.03 -7.68 -5.52
N LYS A 35 -2.49 -7.24 -6.66
CA LYS A 35 -2.63 -5.87 -7.17
C LYS A 35 -4.08 -5.49 -7.42
N LEU A 36 -4.83 -6.32 -8.14
CA LEU A 36 -6.22 -6.03 -8.48
C LEU A 36 -7.10 -5.93 -7.22
N VAL A 37 -6.87 -6.81 -6.23
CA VAL A 37 -7.60 -6.76 -4.96
C VAL A 37 -7.24 -5.51 -4.17
N ALA A 38 -5.94 -5.16 -4.07
CA ALA A 38 -5.52 -3.95 -3.37
C ALA A 38 -6.08 -2.67 -4.02
N GLU A 39 -6.02 -2.56 -5.36
CA GLU A 39 -6.60 -1.44 -6.11
C GLU A 39 -8.13 -1.36 -5.92
N TYR A 40 -8.82 -2.50 -5.94
CA TYR A 40 -10.26 -2.55 -5.67
C TYR A 40 -10.59 -2.10 -4.25
N MET A 41 -9.86 -2.55 -3.23
CA MET A 41 -10.06 -2.13 -1.84
C MET A 41 -9.84 -0.63 -1.65
N ILE A 42 -8.79 -0.05 -2.27
CA ILE A 42 -8.54 1.40 -2.25
C ILE A 42 -9.77 2.15 -2.80
N HIS A 43 -10.30 1.72 -3.94
CA HIS A 43 -11.49 2.33 -4.54
C HIS A 43 -12.74 2.19 -3.67
N GLN A 44 -13.01 0.99 -3.12
CA GLN A 44 -14.22 0.75 -2.34
C GLN A 44 -14.21 1.45 -0.97
N LEU A 45 -13.04 1.58 -0.35
CA LEU A 45 -12.89 2.21 0.96
C LEU A 45 -12.64 3.72 0.86
N GLY A 46 -12.46 4.27 -0.35
CA GLY A 46 -12.07 5.66 -0.54
C GLY A 46 -10.72 5.98 0.12
N ALA A 47 -9.77 5.05 0.07
CA ALA A 47 -8.48 5.22 0.73
C ALA A 47 -7.65 6.32 0.06
N GLU A 48 -6.97 7.11 0.88
CA GLU A 48 -6.12 8.22 0.45
C GLU A 48 -4.67 7.75 0.25
N LYS A 49 -3.94 8.42 -0.66
CA LYS A 49 -2.54 8.12 -1.00
C LYS A 49 -1.56 8.74 -0.01
#